data_AF-A0AAW5HNY3-F1
#
_entry.id   AF-A0AAW5HNY3-F1
#
_cell.length_a   1.000
_cell.length_b   1.000
_cell.length_c   1.000
_cell.angle_alpha   90.00
_cell.angle_beta   90.00
_cell.angle_gamma   90.00
#
_symmetry.space_group_name_H-M   'P 1'
#
loop_
_entity.id
_entity.type
_entity.pdbx_description
1 polymer ?
#
loop_
_entity_poly.entity_id
_entity_poly.type
_entity_poly.pdbx_seq_one_letter_code
_entity_poly.pdbx_strand_id
1 'polypeptide(L)'
;MPEDNKSAWPDHFRYIDEISPEGMTIVCKRFVVIRESEHCYWIVPPSYEYVALEHLKRGTMPKYARRVLKVSGRRFAYPEKSHALHSYKVRKRRQMGHAQLAIERAKAALEDLKGVDVINDEHLCSGGDYIKELTWDC
;
A
#
# COMPACT_ATOMS: atom_id res chain seq x y z
N MET A 1 -31.96 -10.72 17.99
CA MET A 1 -30.68 -10.30 17.38
C MET A 1 -29.99 -11.58 16.93
N PRO A 2 -29.78 -11.84 15.63
CA PRO A 2 -29.11 -13.07 15.24
C PRO A 2 -27.64 -12.96 15.65
N GLU A 3 -27.20 -13.90 16.46
CA GLU A 3 -25.83 -14.00 16.91
C GLU A 3 -24.89 -14.12 15.72
N ASP A 4 -23.82 -13.32 15.76
CA ASP A 4 -22.78 -13.26 14.76
C ASP A 4 -22.31 -14.67 14.40
N ASN A 5 -22.54 -15.06 13.14
CA ASN A 5 -21.81 -16.14 12.50
C ASN A 5 -20.35 -15.69 12.36
N LYS A 6 -19.62 -15.65 13.48
CA LYS A 6 -18.20 -15.30 13.52
C LYS A 6 -17.46 -16.39 12.75
N SER A 7 -17.02 -16.03 11.55
CA SER A 7 -16.00 -16.78 10.82
C SER A 7 -14.89 -17.19 11.81
N ALA A 8 -14.48 -18.45 11.81
CA ALA A 8 -13.47 -18.99 12.73
C ALA A 8 -12.09 -18.34 12.54
N TRP A 9 -11.92 -17.55 11.48
CA TRP A 9 -10.67 -16.89 11.12
C TRP A 9 -10.57 -15.47 11.67
N PRO A 10 -9.35 -14.99 11.99
CA PRO A 10 -9.16 -13.64 12.47
C PRO A 10 -9.45 -12.61 11.37
N ASP A 11 -10.18 -11.56 11.74
CA ASP A 11 -10.31 -10.36 10.92
C ASP A 11 -8.94 -9.73 10.66
N HIS A 12 -8.81 -9.10 9.50
CA HIS A 12 -7.60 -8.40 9.09
C HIS A 12 -7.88 -6.91 8.89
N PHE A 13 -6.98 -6.07 9.37
CA PHE A 13 -7.11 -4.62 9.36
C PHE A 13 -6.03 -3.96 8.50
N ARG A 14 -6.43 -2.87 7.82
CA ARG A 14 -5.52 -2.00 7.08
C ARG A 14 -5.98 -0.57 7.20
N TYR A 15 -5.11 0.30 7.72
CA TYR A 15 -5.34 1.74 7.68
C TYR A 15 -5.05 2.29 6.30
N ILE A 16 -5.94 3.16 5.82
CA ILE A 16 -5.79 3.95 4.61
C ILE A 16 -6.16 5.39 4.90
N ASP A 17 -5.82 6.27 3.97
CA ASP A 17 -6.24 7.65 3.95
C ASP A 17 -7.28 7.87 2.86
N GLU A 18 -8.34 8.58 3.23
CA GLU A 18 -9.39 9.02 2.33
C GLU A 18 -9.40 10.55 2.35
N ILE A 19 -9.36 11.16 1.17
CA ILE A 19 -9.34 12.61 0.99
C ILE A 19 -10.78 13.06 0.73
N SER A 20 -11.21 14.09 1.46
CA SER A 20 -12.51 14.74 1.31
C SER A 20 -12.34 16.27 1.33
N PRO A 21 -13.37 17.06 1.02
CA PRO A 21 -13.30 18.53 1.10
C PRO A 21 -12.89 19.04 2.49
N GLU A 22 -13.21 18.31 3.56
CA GLU A 22 -12.88 18.64 4.95
C GLU A 22 -11.41 18.31 5.31
N GLY A 23 -10.68 17.62 4.43
CA GLY A 23 -9.28 17.28 4.59
C GLY A 23 -8.99 15.80 4.35
N MET A 24 -8.23 15.20 5.26
CA MET A 24 -7.76 13.82 5.15
C MET A 24 -8.17 13.02 6.38
N THR A 25 -8.90 11.93 6.17
CA THR A 25 -9.30 11.01 7.25
C THR A 25 -8.51 9.72 7.16
N ILE A 26 -7.98 9.26 8.30
CA ILE A 26 -7.32 7.95 8.40
C ILE A 26 -8.37 6.91 8.81
N VAL A 27 -8.70 6.01 7.89
CA VAL A 27 -9.76 5.01 8.04
C VAL A 27 -9.17 3.62 8.25
N CYS A 28 -9.65 2.91 9.28
CA CYS A 28 -9.31 1.50 9.50
C CYS A 28 -10.25 0.60 8.70
N LYS A 29 -9.79 0.08 7.56
CA LYS A 29 -10.56 -0.92 6.79
C LYS A 29 -10.40 -2.31 7.39
N ARG A 30 -11.53 -3.00 7.54
CA ARG A 30 -11.65 -4.39 7.99
C ARG A 30 -11.81 -5.31 6.78
N PHE A 31 -11.22 -6.49 6.87
CA PHE A 31 -11.27 -7.53 5.86
C PHE A 31 -11.51 -8.87 6.54
N VAL A 32 -12.33 -9.71 5.93
CA VAL A 32 -12.64 -11.06 6.38
C VAL A 32 -11.92 -12.08 5.51
N VAL A 33 -11.58 -13.23 6.09
CA VAL A 33 -10.94 -14.35 5.39
C VAL A 33 -12.01 -15.17 4.67
N ILE A 34 -11.77 -15.50 3.40
CA ILE A 34 -12.65 -16.37 2.59
C ILE A 34 -12.02 -17.73 2.30
N ARG A 35 -10.69 -17.81 2.41
CA ARG A 35 -9.92 -19.03 2.17
C ARG A 35 -8.60 -18.95 2.92
N GLU A 36 -8.18 -20.07 3.47
CA GLU A 36 -6.90 -20.26 4.10
C GLU A 36 -6.10 -21.35 3.37
N SER A 37 -4.79 -21.20 3.39
CA SER A 37 -3.79 -22.24 3.11
C SER A 37 -2.77 -22.26 4.24
N GLU A 38 -1.80 -23.17 4.19
CA GLU A 38 -0.73 -23.24 5.19
C GLU A 38 -0.03 -21.89 5.40
N HIS A 39 0.29 -21.17 4.32
CA HIS A 39 1.12 -19.96 4.39
C HIS A 39 0.37 -18.65 4.15
N CYS A 40 -0.88 -18.67 3.71
CA CYS A 40 -1.60 -17.44 3.39
C CYS A 40 -3.10 -17.50 3.57
N TYR A 41 -3.66 -16.31 3.79
CA TYR A 41 -5.08 -16.00 3.78
C TYR A 41 -5.45 -15.30 2.47
N TRP A 42 -6.66 -15.55 1.99
CA TRP A 42 -7.31 -14.69 1.01
C TRP A 42 -8.39 -13.90 1.74
N ILE A 43 -8.31 -12.58 1.61
CA ILE A 43 -9.18 -11.65 2.32
C ILE A 43 -9.96 -10.76 1.36
N VAL A 44 -11.16 -10.37 1.79
CA VAL A 44 -12.06 -9.44 1.08
C VAL A 44 -12.71 -8.47 2.06
N PRO A 45 -13.22 -7.31 1.60
CA PRO A 45 -14.08 -6.48 2.43
C PRO A 45 -15.34 -7.26 2.86
N PRO A 46 -15.85 -7.06 4.09
CA PRO A 46 -17.02 -7.77 4.59
C PRO A 46 -18.24 -7.68 3.67
N SER A 47 -18.45 -6.54 3.00
CA SER A 47 -19.56 -6.34 2.06
C SER A 47 -19.51 -7.25 0.83
N TYR A 48 -18.36 -7.84 0.52
CA TYR A 48 -18.17 -8.75 -0.62
C TYR A 48 -18.05 -10.22 -0.20
N GLU A 49 -18.15 -10.54 1.09
CA GLU A 49 -17.94 -11.89 1.61
C GLU A 49 -18.86 -12.92 0.94
N TYR A 50 -20.17 -12.64 0.89
CA TYR A 50 -21.15 -13.53 0.30
C TYR A 50 -20.83 -13.86 -1.17
N VAL A 51 -20.56 -12.83 -1.97
CA VAL A 51 -20.23 -12.99 -3.40
C VAL A 51 -18.91 -13.75 -3.56
N ALA A 52 -17.94 -13.49 -2.70
CA ALA A 52 -16.65 -14.19 -2.73
C ALA A 52 -16.79 -15.68 -2.40
N LEU A 53 -17.62 -16.05 -1.43
CA LEU A 53 -17.91 -17.44 -1.10
C LEU A 53 -18.63 -18.17 -2.24
N GLU A 54 -19.55 -17.51 -2.94
CA GLU A 54 -20.20 -18.06 -4.14
C GLU A 54 -19.21 -18.38 -5.27
N HIS A 55 -18.22 -17.50 -5.50
CA HIS A 55 -17.14 -17.78 -6.44
C HIS A 55 -16.34 -19.03 -6.05
N LEU A 56 -16.04 -19.19 -4.77
CA LEU A 56 -15.29 -20.33 -4.25
C LEU A 56 -16.07 -21.65 -4.40
N LYS A 57 -17.39 -21.63 -4.15
CA LYS A 57 -18.27 -22.80 -4.40
C LYS A 57 -18.25 -23.24 -5.87
N ARG A 58 -18.11 -22.28 -6.79
CA ARG A 58 -17.96 -22.52 -8.24
C ARG A 58 -16.53 -22.90 -8.65
N GLY A 59 -15.60 -23.05 -7.71
CA GLY A 59 -14.20 -23.39 -7.97
C GLY A 59 -13.36 -22.23 -8.50
N THR A 60 -13.84 -20.98 -8.42
CA THR A 60 -13.13 -19.79 -8.93
C THR A 60 -12.68 -18.87 -7.81
N MET A 61 -11.53 -18.21 -7.98
CA MET A 61 -11.06 -17.19 -7.04
C MET A 61 -11.53 -15.79 -7.50
N PRO A 62 -12.14 -14.97 -6.62
CA PRO A 62 -12.50 -13.60 -6.96
C PRO A 62 -11.28 -12.75 -7.29
N LYS A 63 -11.33 -11.97 -8.38
CA LYS A 63 -10.23 -11.08 -8.81
C LYS A 63 -9.86 -10.00 -7.77
N TYR A 64 -10.82 -9.61 -6.94
CA TYR A 64 -10.65 -8.60 -5.90
C TYR A 64 -10.14 -9.17 -4.56
N ALA A 65 -10.04 -10.49 -4.43
CA ALA A 65 -9.49 -11.11 -3.22
C ALA A 65 -7.99 -10.79 -3.10
N ARG A 66 -7.58 -10.36 -1.91
CA ARG A 66 -6.17 -10.04 -1.63
C ARG A 66 -5.53 -11.19 -0.88
N ARG A 67 -4.36 -11.64 -1.35
CA ARG A 67 -3.54 -12.64 -0.66
C ARG A 67 -2.69 -11.98 0.41
N VAL A 68 -2.71 -12.54 1.63
CA VAL A 68 -1.93 -12.10 2.79
C VAL A 68 -1.13 -13.28 3.33
N LEU A 69 0.20 -13.13 3.40
CA LEU A 69 1.07 -14.16 3.98
C LEU A 69 0.96 -14.18 5.51
N LYS A 70 0.90 -15.38 6.12
CA LYS A 70 0.86 -15.56 7.57
C LYS A 70 2.15 -15.15 8.25
N VAL A 71 3.29 -15.30 7.59
CA VAL A 71 4.62 -14.91 8.09
C VAL A 71 5.28 -14.00 7.06
N SER A 72 5.25 -12.70 7.29
CA SER A 72 5.94 -11.70 6.44
C SER A 72 5.97 -10.32 7.12
N GLY A 73 7.06 -9.59 6.93
CA GLY A 73 7.15 -8.17 7.34
C GLY A 73 6.46 -7.19 6.38
N ARG A 74 6.01 -7.65 5.20
CA ARG A 74 5.37 -6.81 4.16
C ARG A 74 3.97 -7.32 3.81
N ARG A 75 3.10 -7.44 4.81
CA ARG A 75 1.70 -7.86 4.60
C ARG A 75 0.81 -6.72 4.12
N PHE A 76 -0.22 -7.08 3.35
CA PHE A 76 -1.24 -6.13 2.92
C PHE A 76 -2.15 -5.68 4.08
N ALA A 77 -2.56 -6.60 4.94
CA ALA A 77 -3.37 -6.33 6.13
C ALA A 77 -2.89 -7.21 7.30
N TYR A 78 -3.26 -6.83 8.53
CA TYR A 78 -2.75 -7.45 9.76
C TYR A 78 -3.90 -7.84 10.69
N PRO A 79 -3.81 -8.96 11.40
CA PRO A 79 -4.83 -9.36 12.38
C PRO A 79 -5.03 -8.33 13.51
N GLU A 80 -3.98 -7.63 13.90
CA GLU A 80 -4.04 -6.61 14.95
C GLU A 80 -3.99 -5.19 14.37
N LYS A 81 -4.84 -4.31 14.91
CA LYS A 81 -4.89 -2.88 14.53
C LYS A 81 -3.57 -2.16 14.84
N SER A 82 -2.88 -2.50 15.94
CA SER A 82 -1.56 -1.96 16.30
C SER A 82 -0.53 -2.16 15.18
N HIS A 83 -0.40 -3.40 14.70
CA HIS A 83 0.48 -3.77 13.60
C HIS A 83 0.06 -3.10 12.28
N ALA A 84 -1.25 -3.04 12.00
CA ALA A 84 -1.76 -2.35 10.82
C ALA A 84 -1.41 -0.84 10.83
N LEU A 85 -1.49 -0.19 11.99
CA LEU A 85 -1.17 1.22 12.18
C LEU A 85 0.34 1.45 12.06
N HIS A 86 1.16 0.59 12.66
CA HIS A 86 2.62 0.63 12.49
C HIS A 86 3.00 0.54 11.00
N SER A 87 2.43 -0.44 10.28
CA SER A 87 2.64 -0.59 8.84
C SER A 87 2.20 0.65 8.06
N TYR A 88 1.09 1.29 8.44
CA TYR A 88 0.64 2.55 7.83
C TYR A 88 1.66 3.69 8.01
N LYS A 89 2.17 3.88 9.22
CA LYS A 89 3.21 4.89 9.50
C LYS A 89 4.47 4.64 8.65
N VAL A 90 4.92 3.39 8.55
CA VAL A 90 6.06 3.01 7.70
C VAL A 90 5.79 3.34 6.24
N ARG A 91 4.60 2.99 5.72
CA ARG A 91 4.22 3.33 4.34
C ARG A 91 4.21 4.84 4.09
N LYS A 92 3.70 5.65 5.02
CA LYS A 92 3.68 7.11 4.89
C LYS A 92 5.08 7.73 4.93
N ARG A 93 5.99 7.24 5.78
CA ARG A 93 7.40 7.66 5.74
C ARG A 93 8.05 7.36 4.39
N ARG A 94 7.80 6.17 3.84
CA ARG A 94 8.30 5.81 2.51
C ARG A 94 7.69 6.68 1.41
N GLN A 95 6.39 6.94 1.48
CA GLN A 95 5.71 7.84 0.54
C GLN A 95 6.31 9.24 0.58
N MET A 96 6.60 9.77 1.77
CA MET A 96 7.28 11.05 1.95
C MET A 96 8.67 11.04 1.35
N GLY A 97 9.47 9.99 1.59
CA GLY A 97 10.80 9.86 0.97
C GLY A 97 10.75 9.81 -0.56
N HIS A 98 9.79 9.08 -1.14
CA HIS A 98 9.59 9.05 -2.59
C HIS A 98 9.15 10.40 -3.15
N ALA A 99 8.24 11.09 -2.46
CA ALA A 99 7.79 12.43 -2.87
C ALA A 99 8.92 13.45 -2.80
N GLN A 100 9.73 13.42 -1.74
CA GLN A 100 10.89 14.28 -1.59
C GLN A 100 11.90 14.04 -2.72
N LEU A 101 12.23 12.77 -3.00
CA LEU A 101 13.12 12.43 -4.10
C LEU A 101 12.58 12.92 -5.46
N ALA A 102 11.27 12.80 -5.70
CA ALA A 102 10.66 13.29 -6.94
C ALA A 102 10.75 14.82 -7.05
N ILE A 103 10.53 15.54 -5.95
CA ILE A 103 10.66 17.00 -5.90
C ILE A 103 12.10 17.43 -6.17
N GLU A 104 13.08 16.83 -5.50
CA GLU A 104 14.49 17.19 -5.68
C GLU A 104 15.00 16.85 -7.08
N ARG A 105 14.53 15.75 -7.67
CA ARG A 105 14.78 15.44 -9.09
C ARG A 105 14.24 16.51 -10.02
N ALA A 106 12.99 16.93 -9.81
CA ALA A 106 12.37 17.97 -10.63
C ALA A 106 13.10 19.31 -10.50
N LYS A 107 13.48 19.70 -9.27
CA LYS A 107 14.26 20.93 -9.02
C LYS A 107 15.61 20.88 -9.72
N ALA A 108 16.38 19.81 -9.53
CA ALA A 108 17.70 19.67 -10.13
C ALA A 108 17.64 19.77 -11.67
N ALA A 109 16.66 19.12 -12.29
CA ALA A 109 16.47 19.22 -13.74
C ALA A 109 16.07 20.64 -14.18
N LEU A 110 15.15 21.31 -13.48
CA LEU A 110 14.70 22.66 -13.85
C LEU A 110 15.80 23.73 -13.67
N GLU A 111 16.64 23.59 -12.65
CA GLU A 111 17.78 24.50 -12.45
C GLU A 111 18.84 24.33 -13.53
N ASP A 112 19.13 23.08 -13.90
CA ASP A 112 20.16 22.73 -14.88
C ASP A 112 19.73 23.10 -16.31
N LEU A 113 18.43 22.97 -16.62
CA LEU A 113 17.85 23.37 -17.91
C LEU A 113 17.52 24.87 -18.00
N LYS A 114 17.82 25.67 -16.97
CA LYS A 114 17.46 27.08 -16.94
C LYS A 114 18.23 27.86 -18.00
N GLY A 115 17.51 28.33 -19.03
CA GLY A 115 18.10 29.08 -20.14
C GLY A 115 18.81 28.21 -21.18
N VAL A 116 18.54 26.90 -21.18
CA VAL A 116 19.03 25.94 -22.17
C VAL A 116 17.87 25.53 -23.07
N ASP A 117 17.94 25.89 -24.36
CA ASP A 117 16.89 25.56 -25.33
C ASP A 117 17.13 24.21 -26.04
N VAL A 118 18.37 23.71 -26.03
CA VAL A 118 18.76 22.44 -26.68
C VAL A 118 19.69 21.65 -25.76
N ILE A 119 19.34 20.39 -25.53
CA ILE A 119 20.18 19.39 -24.86
C ILE A 119 20.43 18.22 -25.81
N ASN A 120 21.51 17.47 -25.59
CA ASN A 120 21.76 16.19 -26.27
C ASN A 120 20.80 15.10 -25.75
N ASP A 121 20.69 13.98 -26.47
CA ASP A 121 19.88 12.82 -26.08
C ASP A 121 20.23 12.29 -24.68
N GLU A 122 21.50 12.41 -24.30
CA GLU A 122 21.98 12.18 -22.93
C GLU A 122 22.57 13.48 -22.37
N HIS A 123 22.01 13.94 -21.25
CA HIS A 123 22.48 15.10 -20.53
C HIS A 123 22.56 14.81 -19.05
N LEU A 124 23.77 14.89 -18.49
CA LEU A 124 24.02 14.64 -17.07
C LEU A 124 23.77 15.93 -16.29
N CYS A 125 22.62 16.01 -15.62
CA CYS A 125 22.38 17.10 -14.66
C CYS A 125 23.33 16.97 -13.47
N SER A 126 23.72 18.11 -12.91
CA SER A 126 24.64 18.19 -11.77
C SER A 126 24.20 17.40 -10.53
N GLY A 127 22.90 17.09 -10.41
CA GLY A 127 22.30 16.33 -9.32
C GLY A 127 22.50 17.03 -7.97
N GLY A 128 21.46 17.68 -7.45
CA GLY A 128 21.54 18.39 -6.17
C GLY A 128 22.05 17.51 -5.01
N ASP A 129 22.53 18.14 -3.94
CA ASP A 129 23.21 17.45 -2.81
C ASP A 129 22.39 16.28 -2.25
N TYR A 130 21.06 16.44 -2.16
CA TYR A 130 20.14 15.37 -1.74
C TYR A 130 20.27 14.09 -2.59
N ILE A 131 20.40 14.22 -3.92
CA ILE A 131 20.49 13.08 -4.84
C ILE A 131 21.86 12.40 -4.73
N LYS A 132 22.92 13.18 -4.48
CA LYS A 132 24.29 12.67 -4.30
C LYS A 132 24.47 11.95 -2.97
N GLU A 133 23.77 12.39 -1.93
CA GLU A 133 23.81 11.82 -0.59
C GLU A 133 22.87 10.60 -0.41
N LEU A 134 22.05 10.26 -1.41
CA LEU A 134 21.36 8.97 -1.38
C LEU A 134 22.41 7.85 -1.33
N THR A 135 22.30 6.95 -0.35
CA THR A 135 23.03 5.68 -0.38
C THR A 135 22.55 4.87 -1.57
N TRP A 136 23.27 4.98 -2.68
CA TRP A 136 23.11 4.18 -3.90
C TRP A 136 23.67 2.77 -3.72
N ASP A 137 23.50 2.17 -2.54
CA ASP A 137 23.95 0.80 -2.31
C ASP A 137 23.08 -0.13 -3.15
N CYS A 138 23.69 -0.63 -4.22
CA CYS A 138 23.20 -1.66 -5.12
C CYS A 138 23.21 -3.04 -4.44
#